data_AF-A0A7C8ZZP3-F1
#
_entry.id   AF-A0A7C8ZZP3-F1
#
_cell.length_a   1.000
_cell.length_b   1.000
_cell.length_c   1.000
_cell.angle_alpha   90.00
_cell.angle_beta   90.00
_cell.angle_gamma   90.00
#
_symmetry.space_group_name_H-M   'P 1'
#
loop_
_entity.id
_entity.type
_entity.pdbx_description
1 polymer ?
#
loop_
_entity_poly.entity_id
_entity_poly.type
_entity_poly.pdbx_seq_one_letter_code
_entity_poly.pdbx_strand_id
1 'polypeptide(L)'
;LTKNNFNPQKNNCPLLCRRNFHGPSRCVLCRGEEETVHHLLVHCVWVSSLWQLGLSLMGVCWVQPQKVHDVLVAWKRRMKKGLAFGVWKLIPLAIWWSVWKERNRRIFEGQDLSLHDFKHYFLRILY
;
A
#
# COMPACT_ATOMS: atom_id res chain seq x y z
N LEU A 1 42.36 -11.42 -5.67
CA LEU A 1 41.45 -10.89 -4.63
C LEU A 1 40.65 -9.73 -5.21
N THR A 2 39.53 -9.99 -5.88
CA THR A 2 38.44 -9.02 -6.04
C THR A 2 37.15 -9.81 -6.05
N LYS A 3 36.45 -9.78 -4.91
CA LYS A 3 35.13 -10.36 -4.74
C LYS A 3 34.16 -9.51 -5.57
N ASN A 4 33.70 -10.03 -6.71
CA ASN A 4 32.58 -9.43 -7.42
C ASN A 4 31.31 -9.66 -6.60
N ASN A 5 30.81 -8.58 -5.99
CA ASN A 5 29.60 -8.53 -5.19
C ASN A 5 28.38 -8.92 -6.03
N PHE A 6 27.80 -10.08 -5.71
CA PHE A 6 26.45 -10.43 -6.12
C PHE A 6 25.46 -9.55 -5.32
N ASN A 7 24.88 -8.52 -5.95
CA ASN A 7 23.83 -7.69 -5.37
C ASN A 7 22.45 -8.29 -5.72
N PRO A 8 21.65 -8.75 -4.73
CA PRO A 8 20.41 -9.48 -4.99
C PRO A 8 19.20 -8.60 -5.35
N GLN A 9 19.36 -7.32 -5.70
CA GLN A 9 18.23 -6.41 -6.00
C GLN A 9 17.82 -6.32 -7.49
N LYS A 10 18.07 -7.36 -8.30
CA LYS A 10 17.69 -7.40 -9.73
C LYS A 10 16.46 -8.26 -10.03
N ASN A 11 15.54 -8.41 -9.10
CA ASN A 11 14.30 -9.15 -9.31
C ASN A 11 13.09 -8.31 -8.88
N ASN A 12 12.77 -7.32 -9.72
CA ASN A 12 11.42 -7.05 -10.20
C ASN A 12 11.47 -5.82 -11.11
N CYS A 13 11.62 -6.05 -12.42
CA CYS A 13 11.38 -5.05 -13.45
C CYS A 13 9.93 -5.16 -13.92
N PRO A 14 9.04 -4.19 -13.61
CA PRO A 14 7.81 -4.00 -14.37
C PRO A 14 7.96 -2.76 -15.26
N LEU A 15 8.21 -2.97 -16.56
CA LEU A 15 7.85 -2.13 -17.72
C LEU A 15 8.07 -0.59 -17.68
N LEU A 16 8.81 -0.04 -16.72
CA LEU A 16 9.04 1.40 -16.50
C LEU A 16 10.32 1.94 -17.19
N CYS A 17 10.78 1.32 -18.27
CA CYS A 17 11.87 1.88 -19.09
C CYS A 17 11.38 3.02 -20.01
N ARG A 18 10.75 4.06 -19.44
CA ARG A 18 10.50 5.33 -20.14
C ARG A 18 10.68 6.53 -19.20
N ARG A 19 11.89 6.70 -18.66
CA ARG A 19 12.60 7.98 -18.44
C ARG A 19 13.83 7.73 -17.56
N ASN A 20 14.99 8.19 -18.03
CA ASN A 20 16.26 8.20 -17.30
C ASN A 20 16.16 9.06 -16.03
N PHE A 21 15.60 8.52 -14.94
CA PHE A 21 15.57 9.19 -13.64
C PHE A 21 16.40 8.38 -12.65
N HIS A 22 17.63 8.84 -12.38
CA HIS A 22 18.56 8.26 -11.41
C HIS A 22 18.37 8.89 -10.02
N GLY A 23 17.12 9.01 -9.57
CA GLY A 23 16.78 9.46 -8.21
C GLY A 23 15.71 8.54 -7.61
N PRO A 24 15.62 8.43 -6.28
CA PRO A 24 14.54 7.69 -5.64
C PRO A 24 13.21 8.25 -6.15
N SER A 25 12.40 7.41 -6.80
CA SER A 25 11.09 7.82 -7.27
C SER A 25 10.27 8.27 -6.07
N ARG A 26 9.84 9.52 -6.03
CA ARG A 26 8.90 9.98 -4.99
C ARG A 26 7.63 9.13 -5.06
N CYS A 27 6.99 8.90 -3.91
CA CYS A 27 5.75 8.16 -3.84
C CYS A 27 4.69 8.78 -4.75
N VAL A 28 4.15 7.97 -5.66
CA VAL A 28 3.18 8.40 -6.67
C VAL A 28 1.87 8.88 -6.03
N LEU A 29 1.56 8.41 -4.81
CA LEU A 29 0.36 8.79 -4.06
C LEU A 29 0.52 10.12 -3.32
N CYS A 30 1.51 10.24 -2.43
CA CYS A 30 1.66 11.40 -1.55
C CYS A 30 2.59 12.49 -2.12
N ARG A 31 3.46 12.14 -3.08
CA ARG A 31 4.47 13.02 -3.69
C ARG A 31 5.47 13.67 -2.72
N GLY A 32 5.43 13.32 -1.43
CA GLY A 32 6.26 13.92 -0.37
C GLY A 32 7.51 13.12 -0.02
N GLU A 33 7.39 11.80 0.07
CA GLU A 33 8.47 10.91 0.52
C GLU A 33 8.97 10.00 -0.62
N GLU A 34 10.09 9.32 -0.41
CA GLU A 34 10.57 8.26 -1.29
C GLU A 34 9.59 7.07 -1.37
N GLU A 35 9.35 6.57 -2.58
CA GLU A 35 8.55 5.37 -2.79
C GLU A 35 9.33 4.12 -2.41
N THR A 36 9.09 3.63 -1.21
CA THR A 36 9.48 2.27 -0.78
C THR A 36 8.25 1.39 -0.63
N VAL A 37 8.41 0.06 -0.62
CA VAL A 37 7.29 -0.86 -0.35
C VAL A 37 6.64 -0.57 1.01
N HIS A 38 7.45 -0.26 2.02
CA HIS A 38 6.95 0.09 3.34
C HIS A 38 6.21 1.43 3.33
N HIS A 39 6.77 2.45 2.68
CA HIS A 39 6.08 3.72 2.53
C HIS A 39 4.76 3.54 1.78
N LEU A 40 4.79 2.90 0.61
CA LEU A 40 3.63 2.73 -0.25
C LEU A 40 2.49 1.97 0.43
N LEU A 41 2.78 0.94 1.23
CA LEU A 41 1.74 0.06 1.80
C LEU A 41 1.39 0.36 3.27
N VAL A 42 2.20 1.17 3.97
CA VAL A 42 2.04 1.43 5.41
C VAL A 42 2.16 2.91 5.74
N HIS A 43 3.25 3.58 5.34
CA HIS A 43 3.55 4.93 5.84
C HIS A 43 2.98 6.08 5.02
N CYS A 44 2.58 5.84 3.78
CA CYS A 44 1.98 6.84 2.92
C CYS A 44 0.71 7.36 3.57
N VAL A 45 0.56 8.68 3.69
CA VAL A 45 -0.60 9.32 4.35
C VAL A 45 -1.94 8.90 3.74
N TRP A 46 -1.96 8.61 2.44
CA TRP A 46 -3.15 8.09 1.75
C TRP A 46 -3.50 6.69 2.23
N VAL A 47 -2.49 5.82 2.36
CA VAL A 47 -2.66 4.43 2.74
C VAL A 47 -2.91 4.28 4.23
N SER A 48 -2.22 5.06 5.07
CA SER A 48 -2.50 5.17 6.50
C SER A 48 -3.95 5.63 6.75
N SER A 49 -4.46 6.55 5.93
CA SER A 49 -5.88 6.95 5.98
C SER A 49 -6.85 5.81 5.62
N LEU A 50 -6.49 4.94 4.68
CA LEU A 50 -7.30 3.75 4.35
C LEU A 50 -7.26 2.72 5.47
N TRP A 51 -6.09 2.48 6.07
CA TRP A 51 -5.95 1.62 7.24
C TRP A 51 -6.79 2.11 8.42
N GLN A 52 -6.71 3.40 8.72
CA GLN A 52 -7.54 4.04 9.75
C GLN A 52 -9.03 3.82 9.47
N LEU A 53 -9.47 4.06 8.24
CA LEU A 53 -10.87 3.90 7.83
C LEU A 53 -11.32 2.44 7.95
N GLY A 54 -10.61 1.50 7.32
CA GLY A 54 -10.95 0.08 7.33
C GLY A 54 -10.97 -0.52 8.74
N LEU A 55 -10.04 -0.13 9.60
CA LEU A 55 -10.01 -0.60 10.99
C LEU A 55 -11.08 0.06 11.86
N SER A 56 -11.40 1.34 11.64
CA SER A 56 -12.46 2.04 12.37
C SER A 56 -13.83 1.41 12.15
N LEU A 57 -14.11 0.88 10.95
CA LEU A 57 -15.33 0.11 10.65
C LEU A 57 -15.46 -1.15 11.53
N MET A 58 -14.34 -1.66 12.04
CA MET A 58 -14.27 -2.83 12.91
C MET A 58 -14.09 -2.48 14.39
N GLY A 59 -14.19 -1.20 14.75
CA GLY A 59 -13.95 -0.68 16.10
C GLY A 59 -12.49 -0.82 16.56
N VAL A 60 -11.54 -0.79 15.61
CA VAL A 60 -10.11 -0.95 15.89
C VAL A 60 -9.35 0.32 15.50
N CYS A 61 -8.45 0.78 16.37
CA CYS A 61 -7.54 1.87 16.03
C CYS A 61 -6.38 1.37 15.17
N TRP A 62 -6.03 2.14 14.14
CA TRP A 62 -4.80 1.92 13.40
C TRP A 62 -3.60 2.42 14.21
N VAL A 63 -2.58 1.56 14.32
CA VAL A 63 -1.26 1.91 14.86
C VAL A 63 -0.27 1.51 13.79
N GLN A 64 0.44 2.50 13.24
CA GLN A 64 1.29 2.33 12.07
C GLN A 64 2.55 1.51 12.39
N PRO A 65 2.70 0.29 11.86
CA PRO A 65 3.89 -0.52 12.09
C PRO A 65 5.07 -0.03 11.26
N GLN A 66 6.28 -0.49 11.58
CA GLN A 66 7.50 -0.12 10.83
C GLN A 66 7.63 -0.88 9.50
N LYS A 67 7.10 -2.10 9.43
CA LYS A 67 7.22 -2.95 8.23
C LYS A 67 5.87 -3.52 7.85
N VAL A 68 5.71 -3.76 6.54
CA VAL A 68 4.55 -4.48 5.97
C VAL A 68 4.41 -5.88 6.58
N HIS A 69 5.55 -6.52 6.85
CA HIS A 69 5.58 -7.81 7.55
C HIS A 69 4.88 -7.76 8.92
N ASP A 70 5.10 -6.70 9.69
CA ASP A 70 4.53 -6.57 11.03
C ASP A 70 3.02 -6.36 10.98
N VAL A 71 2.53 -5.67 9.93
CA VAL A 71 1.09 -5.59 9.63
C VAL A 71 0.52 -6.98 9.42
N LEU A 72 1.16 -7.82 8.58
CA LEU A 72 0.71 -9.18 8.28
C LEU A 72 0.68 -10.08 9.51
N VAL A 73 1.74 -10.02 10.34
CA VAL A 73 1.83 -10.78 11.58
C VAL A 73 0.72 -10.35 12.55
N ALA A 74 0.53 -9.04 12.75
CA ALA A 74 -0.53 -8.51 13.59
C ALA A 74 -1.92 -8.91 13.07
N TRP A 75 -2.11 -8.88 11.75
CA TRP A 75 -3.37 -9.25 11.11
C TRP A 75 -3.73 -10.72 11.34
N LYS A 76 -2.74 -11.62 11.21
CA LYS A 76 -2.90 -13.06 11.45
C LYS A 76 -3.19 -13.36 12.91
N ARG A 77 -2.53 -12.67 13.85
CA ARG A 77 -2.74 -12.86 15.29
C ARG A 77 -4.13 -12.46 15.76
N ARG A 78 -4.74 -11.46 15.11
CA ARG A 78 -6.03 -10.87 15.50
C ARG A 78 -7.23 -11.44 14.74
N MET A 79 -7.06 -12.57 14.04
CA MET A 79 -8.13 -13.24 13.29
C MET A 79 -9.38 -13.44 14.15
N LYS A 80 -10.45 -12.70 13.85
CA LYS A 80 -11.75 -12.79 14.53
C LYS A 80 -12.53 -14.03 14.04
N LYS A 81 -13.40 -14.62 14.84
CA LYS A 81 -14.38 -15.64 14.39
C LYS A 81 -15.73 -14.96 14.09
N GLY A 82 -16.60 -15.60 13.28
CA GLY A 82 -17.95 -15.09 12.96
C GLY A 82 -18.04 -14.15 11.76
N LEU A 83 -19.17 -13.46 11.55
CA LEU A 83 -19.45 -12.63 10.37
C LEU A 83 -18.39 -11.51 10.13
N ALA A 84 -17.86 -10.95 11.21
CA ALA A 84 -16.77 -9.97 11.20
C ALA A 84 -15.46 -10.50 10.56
N PHE A 85 -15.32 -11.82 10.42
CA PHE A 85 -14.16 -12.47 9.81
C PHE A 85 -14.06 -12.22 8.30
N GLY A 86 -15.20 -12.15 7.60
CA GLY A 86 -15.24 -11.87 6.16
C GLY A 86 -14.64 -10.50 5.88
N VAL A 87 -15.19 -9.47 6.53
CA VAL A 87 -14.70 -8.09 6.43
C VAL A 87 -13.24 -7.98 6.89
N TRP A 88 -12.85 -8.68 7.96
CA TRP A 88 -11.45 -8.71 8.43
C TRP A 88 -10.48 -9.28 7.38
N LYS A 89 -10.86 -10.29 6.60
CA LYS A 89 -10.00 -10.78 5.52
C LYS A 89 -9.89 -9.81 4.36
N LEU A 90 -10.97 -9.08 4.08
CA LEU A 90 -11.04 -8.19 2.94
C LEU A 90 -10.25 -6.90 3.14
N ILE A 91 -10.12 -6.37 4.37
CA ILE A 91 -9.47 -5.06 4.59
C ILE A 91 -8.05 -4.97 3.98
N PRO A 92 -7.07 -5.84 4.29
CA PRO A 92 -5.72 -5.71 3.72
C PRO A 92 -5.72 -5.88 2.21
N LEU A 93 -6.53 -6.83 1.70
CA LEU A 93 -6.65 -7.10 0.28
C LEU A 93 -7.24 -5.90 -0.46
N ALA A 94 -8.31 -5.31 0.07
CA ALA A 94 -8.97 -4.13 -0.48
C ALA A 94 -8.06 -2.91 -0.46
N ILE A 95 -7.29 -2.69 0.63
CA ILE A 95 -6.32 -1.59 0.71
C ILE A 95 -5.25 -1.76 -0.35
N TRP A 96 -4.57 -2.92 -0.39
CA TRP A 96 -3.49 -3.15 -1.35
C TRP A 96 -3.96 -3.12 -2.79
N TRP A 97 -5.14 -3.67 -3.07
CA TRP A 97 -5.75 -3.58 -4.39
C TRP A 97 -6.05 -2.14 -4.79
N SER A 98 -6.63 -1.35 -3.89
CA SER A 98 -6.93 0.07 -4.14
C SER A 98 -5.66 0.87 -4.40
N VAL A 99 -4.61 0.63 -3.60
CA VAL A 99 -3.29 1.26 -3.74
C VAL A 99 -2.64 0.89 -5.08
N TRP A 100 -2.66 -0.39 -5.43
CA TRP A 100 -2.11 -0.87 -6.70
C TRP A 100 -2.85 -0.26 -7.89
N LYS A 101 -4.18 -0.26 -7.87
CA LYS A 101 -5.00 0.32 -8.94
C LYS A 101 -4.75 1.81 -9.08
N GLU A 102 -4.77 2.57 -7.99
CA GLU A 102 -4.53 4.02 -8.05
C GLU A 102 -3.11 4.33 -8.51
N ARG A 103 -2.10 3.62 -8.01
CA ARG A 103 -0.71 3.78 -8.47
C ARG A 103 -0.59 3.55 -9.99
N ASN A 104 -1.21 2.50 -10.51
CA ASN A 104 -1.18 2.21 -11.94
C ASN A 104 -1.92 3.28 -12.75
N ARG A 105 -3.09 3.73 -12.27
CA ARG A 105 -3.86 4.79 -12.93
C ARG A 105 -3.05 6.08 -13.06
N ARG A 106 -2.33 6.48 -12.00
CA ARG A 106 -1.45 7.66 -12.03
C ARG A 106 -0.25 7.49 -12.96
N ILE A 107 0.34 6.30 -13.00
CA ILE A 107 1.53 6.01 -13.83
C ILE A 107 1.17 5.91 -15.32
N PHE A 108 0.08 5.24 -15.67
CA PHE A 108 -0.25 4.89 -17.05
C PHE A 108 -1.29 5.81 -17.70
N GLU A 109 -2.24 6.34 -16.93
CA GLU A 109 -3.35 7.15 -17.44
C GLU A 109 -3.17 8.65 -17.10
N GLY A 110 -2.25 8.99 -16.19
CA GLY A 110 -2.00 10.36 -15.76
C GLY A 110 -3.16 11.00 -14.99
N GLN A 111 -4.08 10.19 -14.47
CA GLN A 111 -5.22 10.64 -13.68
C GLN A 111 -5.01 10.38 -12.18
N ASP A 112 -5.33 11.37 -11.35
CA ASP A 112 -5.20 11.30 -9.89
C ASP A 112 -6.60 11.43 -9.24
N LEU A 113 -6.92 10.55 -8.28
CA LEU A 113 -8.16 10.65 -7.50
C LEU A 113 -7.86 11.63 -6.37
N SER A 114 -8.86 12.40 -5.94
CA SER A 114 -8.75 13.09 -4.66
C SER A 114 -8.68 12.06 -3.52
N LEU A 115 -8.11 12.44 -2.37
CA LEU A 115 -8.08 11.55 -1.20
C LEU A 115 -9.51 11.16 -0.76
N HIS A 116 -10.48 12.05 -0.95
CA HIS A 116 -11.88 11.79 -0.67
C HIS A 116 -12.45 10.71 -1.60
N ASP A 117 -12.27 10.86 -2.91
CA ASP A 117 -12.74 9.88 -3.91
C ASP A 117 -12.04 8.53 -3.75
N PHE A 118 -10.76 8.56 -3.36
CA PHE A 118 -10.00 7.34 -3.09
C PHE A 118 -10.53 6.58 -1.86
N LYS A 119 -10.87 7.28 -0.78
CA LYS A 119 -11.55 6.69 0.38
C LYS A 119 -12.92 6.14 0.01
N HIS A 120 -13.69 6.87 -0.80
CA HIS A 120 -15.00 6.42 -1.26
C HIS A 120 -14.89 5.17 -2.15
N TYR A 121 -13.92 5.14 -3.06
CA TYR A 121 -13.61 3.96 -3.88
C TYR A 121 -13.27 2.75 -3.02
N PHE A 122 -12.45 2.93 -1.98
CA PHE A 122 -12.11 1.87 -1.04
C PHE A 122 -13.33 1.33 -0.28
N LEU A 123 -14.23 2.21 0.19
CA LEU A 123 -15.46 1.79 0.87
C LEU A 123 -16.37 0.96 -0.04
N ARG A 124 -16.47 1.31 -1.33
CA ARG A 124 -17.22 0.53 -2.33
C ARG A 124 -16.62 -0.85 -2.64
N ILE A 125 -15.39 -1.14 -2.22
CA ILE A 125 -14.80 -2.48 -2.32
C ILE A 125 -15.20 -3.32 -1.10
N LEU A 126 -15.46 -2.70 0.04
CA LEU A 126 -15.79 -3.38 1.29
C LEU A 126 -17.29 -3.69 1.45
N TYR A 127 -18.17 -2.94 0.78
CA TYR A 127 -19.64 -3.06 0.78
C TYR A 127 -20.15 -3.27 -0.65
#